data_AF-A0A5Q4SJA3-F1
#
_entry.id   AF-A0A5Q4SJA3-F1
#
_cell.length_a   1.000
_cell.length_b   1.000
_cell.length_c   1.000
_cell.angle_alpha   90.00
_cell.angle_beta   90.00
_cell.angle_gamma   90.00
#
_symmetry.space_group_name_H-M   'P 1'
#
loop_
_entity.id
_entity.type
_entity.pdbx_description
1 polymer ?
#
loop_
_entity_poly.entity_id
_entity_poly.type
_entity_poly.pdbx_seq_one_letter_code
_entity_poly.pdbx_strand_id
1 'polypeptide(L)'
;MHLPLHLAWSGLTTFGLDRPRLRTSYYRIVLAEGRHDDLVQYLDRDLLVGLWPALRTLVSRDVREVRESAFGELGGSARAAA
;
A
#
# COMPACT_ATOMS: atom_id res chain seq x y z
N MET A 1 8.96 3.09 -11.44
CA MET A 1 7.59 2.57 -11.63
C MET A 1 6.66 3.72 -11.99
N HIS A 2 5.63 3.46 -12.80
CA HIS A 2 4.63 4.46 -13.19
C HIS A 2 3.25 4.06 -12.60
N LEU A 3 2.59 4.97 -11.89
CA LEU A 3 1.23 4.79 -11.40
C LEU A 3 0.22 5.31 -12.43
N PRO A 4 -0.87 4.57 -12.69
CA PRO A 4 -1.96 5.07 -13.49
C PRO A 4 -2.63 6.28 -12.82
N LEU A 5 -3.19 7.15 -13.68
CA LEU A 5 -3.69 8.47 -13.28
C LEU A 5 -4.78 8.40 -12.20
N HIS A 6 -5.58 7.32 -12.18
CA HIS A 6 -6.61 7.13 -11.16
C HIS A 6 -6.05 6.95 -9.75
N LEU A 7 -4.76 6.60 -9.61
CA LEU A 7 -4.06 6.48 -8.33
C LEU A 7 -3.32 7.77 -7.96
N ALA A 8 -2.78 8.48 -8.95
CA ALA A 8 -1.97 9.68 -8.73
C ALA A 8 -2.59 10.89 -9.44
N TRP A 9 -3.76 11.33 -8.97
CA TRP A 9 -4.46 12.52 -9.47
C TRP A 9 -3.67 13.82 -9.33
N SER A 10 -2.60 13.82 -8.52
CA SER A 10 -1.65 14.94 -8.40
C SER A 10 -0.72 15.12 -9.62
N GLY A 11 -0.76 14.21 -10.59
CA GLY A 11 0.08 14.23 -11.79
C GLY A 11 1.50 13.68 -11.57
N LEU A 12 1.90 13.43 -10.31
CA LEU A 12 3.15 12.73 -10.00
C LEU A 12 2.93 11.22 -10.11
N THR A 13 3.08 10.70 -11.31
CA THR A 13 2.87 9.28 -11.63
C THR A 13 4.17 8.48 -11.62
N THR A 14 5.34 9.11 -11.64
CA THR A 14 6.63 8.42 -11.71
C THR A 14 7.35 8.43 -10.37
N PHE A 15 7.63 7.24 -9.84
CA PHE A 15 8.33 7.06 -8.56
C PHE A 15 9.57 6.17 -8.74
N GLY A 16 10.71 6.67 -8.26
CA GLY A 16 11.94 5.90 -8.11
C GLY A 16 11.90 5.10 -6.82
N LEU A 17 11.80 3.77 -6.92
CA LEU A 17 11.68 2.88 -5.75
C LEU A 17 13.02 2.69 -5.02
N ASP A 18 14.11 3.07 -5.67
CA ASP A 18 15.49 3.09 -5.19
C ASP A 18 15.70 4.16 -4.11
N ARG A 19 14.79 5.15 -4.00
CA ARG A 19 14.81 6.13 -2.90
C ARG A 19 13.77 5.79 -1.83
N PRO A 20 14.18 5.54 -0.56
CA PRO A 20 13.28 5.11 0.50
C PRO A 20 12.05 6.01 0.69
N ARG A 21 12.23 7.34 0.68
CA ARG A 21 11.13 8.29 0.86
C ARG A 21 10.10 8.23 -0.29
N LEU A 22 10.56 8.15 -1.53
CA LEU A 22 9.67 8.08 -2.70
C LEU A 22 8.94 6.74 -2.76
N ARG A 23 9.61 5.65 -2.38
CA ARG A 23 8.99 4.34 -2.23
C ARG A 23 7.89 4.33 -1.17
N THR A 24 8.12 4.94 -0.01
CA THR A 24 7.07 5.06 1.02
C THR A 24 5.87 5.87 0.52
N SER A 25 6.10 6.98 -0.18
CA SER A 25 5.00 7.77 -0.76
C SER A 25 4.22 6.99 -1.82
N TYR A 26 4.92 6.25 -2.70
CA TYR A 26 4.30 5.38 -3.69
C TYR A 26 3.38 4.34 -3.03
N TYR A 27 3.89 3.63 -2.01
CA TYR A 27 3.11 2.60 -1.29
C TYR A 27 1.89 3.20 -0.61
N ARG A 28 2.00 4.40 -0.02
CA ARG A 28 0.86 5.11 0.58
C ARG A 28 -0.22 5.47 -0.45
N ILE A 29 0.17 5.95 -1.64
CA ILE A 29 -0.78 6.33 -2.68
C ILE A 29 -1.55 5.11 -3.18
N VAL A 30 -0.86 4.01 -3.50
CA VAL A 30 -1.51 2.77 -3.95
C VAL A 30 -2.42 2.18 -2.87
N LEU A 31 -2.06 2.33 -1.59
CA LEU A 31 -2.91 1.90 -0.47
C LEU A 31 -4.12 2.80 -0.20
N ALA A 32 -4.01 4.10 -0.42
CA ALA A 32 -5.10 5.05 -0.22
C ALA A 32 -6.09 4.99 -1.40
N GLU A 33 -5.58 5.03 -2.63
CA GLU A 33 -6.38 5.24 -3.84
C GLU A 33 -6.59 3.95 -4.65
N GLY A 34 -5.73 2.95 -4.46
CA GLY A 34 -5.73 1.74 -5.29
C GLY A 34 -6.83 0.76 -4.97
N ARG A 35 -7.37 0.13 -6.00
CA ARG A 35 -8.27 -1.02 -5.84
C ARG A 35 -7.45 -2.28 -5.58
N HIS A 36 -8.12 -3.39 -5.32
CA HIS A 36 -7.47 -4.69 -5.11
C HIS A 36 -6.41 -5.00 -6.18
N ASP A 37 -6.77 -4.87 -7.44
CA ASP A 37 -5.90 -5.24 -8.55
C ASP A 37 -4.69 -4.30 -8.69
N ASP A 38 -4.87 -3.02 -8.34
CA ASP A 38 -3.76 -2.05 -8.27
C ASP A 38 -2.75 -2.44 -7.18
N LEU A 39 -3.22 -2.96 -6.03
CA LEU A 39 -2.31 -3.45 -5.00
C LEU A 39 -1.48 -4.64 -5.51
N VAL A 40 -2.14 -5.62 -6.15
CA VAL A 40 -1.47 -6.82 -6.66
C VAL A 40 -0.46 -6.46 -7.76
N GLN A 41 -0.78 -5.48 -8.59
CA GLN A 41 0.05 -5.10 -9.73
C GLN A 41 1.22 -4.19 -9.36
N TYR A 42 1.07 -3.35 -8.34
CA TYR A 42 2.05 -2.30 -8.04
C TYR A 42 2.76 -2.48 -6.70
N LEU A 43 2.28 -3.31 -5.78
CA LEU A 43 2.94 -3.57 -4.51
C LEU A 43 3.62 -4.92 -4.52
N ASP A 44 4.86 -4.93 -4.07
CA ASP A 44 5.54 -6.17 -3.72
C ASP A 44 4.90 -6.73 -2.45
N ARG A 45 4.53 -8.01 -2.51
CA ARG A 45 3.77 -8.69 -1.46
C ARG A 45 4.53 -8.75 -0.13
N ASP A 46 5.79 -9.15 -0.18
CA ASP A 46 6.63 -9.30 1.02
C ASP A 46 6.92 -7.93 1.65
N LEU A 47 7.17 -6.93 0.80
CA LEU A 47 7.39 -5.56 1.25
C LEU A 47 6.11 -4.94 1.83
N LEU A 48 4.94 -5.20 1.24
CA LEU A 48 3.65 -4.75 1.76
C LEU A 48 3.37 -5.36 3.14
N VAL A 49 3.55 -6.67 3.29
CA VAL A 49 3.37 -7.39 4.55
C VAL A 49 4.29 -6.83 5.64
N GLY A 50 5.55 -6.53 5.30
CA GLY A 50 6.52 -5.93 6.23
C GLY A 50 6.21 -4.48 6.63
N LEU A 51 5.64 -3.69 5.72
CA LEU A 51 5.30 -2.28 5.98
C LEU A 51 3.88 -2.07 6.53
N TRP A 52 3.02 -3.08 6.46
CA TRP A 52 1.62 -3.00 6.86
C TRP A 52 1.40 -2.52 8.31
N PRO A 53 2.17 -2.94 9.33
CA PRO A 53 1.98 -2.47 10.69
C PRO A 53 2.10 -0.95 10.87
N ALA A 54 3.00 -0.32 10.09
CA ALA A 54 3.12 1.14 10.07
C ALA A 54 1.98 1.77 9.23
N LEU A 55 1.71 1.21 8.06
CA LEU A 55 0.74 1.75 7.11
C LEU A 55 -0.70 1.67 7.62
N ARG A 56 -1.07 0.61 8.35
CA ARG A 56 -2.39 0.48 8.96
C ARG A 56 -2.69 1.69 9.84
N THR A 57 -1.75 2.18 10.63
CA THR A 57 -1.96 3.35 11.51
C THR A 57 -2.36 4.62 10.75
N LEU A 58 -2.00 4.71 9.47
CA LEU A 58 -2.19 5.87 8.61
C LEU A 58 -3.45 5.79 7.73
N VAL A 59 -4.19 4.69 7.80
CA VAL A 59 -5.44 4.48 7.03
C VAL A 59 -6.62 4.22 7.97
N SER A 60 -7.82 4.61 7.54
CA SER A 60 -9.07 4.45 8.28
C SER A 60 -9.41 2.98 8.53
N ARG A 61 -10.20 2.72 9.58
CA ARG A 61 -10.61 1.35 9.96
C ARG A 61 -11.26 0.59 8.81
N ASP A 62 -12.16 1.22 8.06
CA ASP A 62 -12.87 0.57 6.94
C ASP A 62 -11.91 0.14 5.83
N VAL A 63 -10.89 0.96 5.55
CA VAL A 63 -9.83 0.62 4.59
C VAL A 63 -9.02 -0.56 5.11
N ARG A 64 -8.67 -0.60 6.40
CA ARG A 64 -7.95 -1.74 6.98
C ARG A 64 -8.75 -3.03 6.83
N GLU A 65 -10.04 -3.01 7.18
CA GLU A 65 -10.89 -4.21 7.11
C GLU A 65 -11.02 -4.73 5.68
N VAL A 66 -11.24 -3.86 4.70
CA VAL A 66 -11.30 -4.26 3.28
C VAL A 66 -9.96 -4.86 2.83
N ARG A 67 -8.83 -4.29 3.24
CA ARG A 67 -7.49 -4.75 2.85
C ARG A 67 -7.10 -6.06 3.52
N GLU A 68 -7.33 -6.19 4.83
CA GLU A 68 -7.07 -7.41 5.60
C GLU A 68 -8.02 -8.56 5.18
N SER A 69 -9.25 -8.25 4.76
CA SER A 69 -10.18 -9.25 4.21
C SER A 69 -9.77 -9.72 2.80
N ALA A 70 -9.19 -8.83 2.00
CA ALA A 70 -8.71 -9.17 0.66
C ALA A 70 -7.34 -9.88 0.68
N PHE A 71 -6.50 -9.58 1.69
CA PHE A 71 -5.17 -10.16 1.87
C PHE A 71 -5.01 -10.69 3.30
N GLY A 72 -5.32 -11.98 3.51
CA GLY A 72 -5.29 -12.61 4.84
C GLY A 72 -3.94 -12.50 5.58
N GLU A 73 -2.84 -12.36 4.84
CA GLU A 73 -1.49 -12.20 5.41
C GLU A 73 -1.26 -10.85 6.08
N LEU A 74 -1.98 -9.81 5.66
CA LEU A 74 -1.93 -8.51 6.31
C LEU A 74 -2.53 -8.58 7.71
N GLY A 75 -3.61 -9.36 7.89
CA GLY A 75 -4.16 -9.66 9.20
C GLY A 75 -3.17 -10.43 10.10
N GLY A 76 -2.42 -11.37 9.53
CA GLY A 76 -1.35 -12.10 10.22
C GLY A 76 -0.20 -11.21 10.66
N SER A 77 0.31 -10.36 9.77
CA SER A 77 1.39 -9.40 10.06
C SER A 77 1.00 -8.37 11.12
N ALA A 78 -0.23 -7.83 11.04
CA ALA A 78 -0.74 -6.91 12.05
C ALA A 78 -0.78 -7.52 13.45
N ARG A 79 -1.05 -8.83 13.56
CA ARG A 79 -1.07 -9.55 14.83
C ARG A 79 0.33 -9.91 15.36
N ALA A 80 1.32 -10.04 14.48
CA ALA A 80 2.71 -10.28 14.85
C ALA A 80 3.43 -9.02 15.37
N ALA A 81 2.90 -7.83 15.07
CA ALA A 81 3.47 -6.54 15.48
C ALA A 81 2.80 -5.91 16.71
N ALA A 82 1.84 -6.61 17.35
CA ALA A 82 1.11 -6.17 18.55
C ALA A 82 1.59 -6.92 19.80
#